data_AF-A0A2E3ZKJ7-F1
#
_entry.id   AF-A0A2E3ZKJ7-F1
#
_cell.length_a   1.000
_cell.length_b   1.000
_cell.length_c   1.000
_cell.angle_alpha   90.00
_cell.angle_beta   90.00
_cell.angle_gamma   90.00
#
_symmetry.space_group_name_H-M   'P 1'
#
loop_
_entity.id
_entity.type
_entity.pdbx_description
1 polymer ?
#
loop_
_entity_poly.entity_id
_entity_poly.type
_entity_poly.pdbx_seq_one_letter_code
_entity_poly.pdbx_strand_id
1 'polypeptide(L)'
;MSGKLSVNRDKKNVLVLATCQVLFGTGRSLLIATAPLISYSIAAHKGLATLPTSLVIVGTAVMTIPASLLMRRVGRQIGFIMGSMIGVTSGLLCAFSVFHSNFWLFAFGTFLFGLFAGFAQLYRFAAADVASEDFKSKAISLVLAGGVVSGFLGPESAKFGQSLITSIPFVGAYLILTGVTVFAIFVLFFWIFQC
;
A
#
# COMPACT_ATOMS: atom_id res chain seq x y z
N MET A 1 19.40 32.04 -9.84
CA MET A 1 17.96 31.83 -9.47
C MET A 1 17.35 30.52 -10.00
N SER A 2 17.90 29.89 -11.05
CA SER A 2 17.41 28.60 -11.60
C SER A 2 17.47 27.40 -10.61
N GLY A 3 18.48 27.35 -9.73
CA GLY A 3 18.65 26.23 -8.78
C GLY A 3 17.62 26.14 -7.64
N LYS A 4 16.90 27.22 -7.29
CA LYS A 4 15.84 27.16 -6.25
C LYS A 4 14.54 26.56 -6.77
N LEU A 5 14.27 26.64 -8.07
CA LEU A 5 13.07 26.07 -8.69
C LEU A 5 13.16 24.54 -8.82
N SER A 6 14.33 23.97 -9.14
CA SER A 6 14.48 22.51 -9.23
C SER A 6 14.37 21.83 -7.86
N VAL A 7 15.04 22.38 -6.83
CA VAL A 7 15.03 21.84 -5.45
C VAL A 7 13.61 21.78 -4.86
N ASN A 8 12.73 22.72 -5.23
CA ASN A 8 11.35 22.71 -4.75
C ASN A 8 10.48 21.66 -5.46
N ARG A 9 10.78 21.35 -6.73
CA ARG A 9 10.11 20.29 -7.50
C ARG A 9 10.53 18.90 -6.99
N ASP A 10 11.80 18.70 -6.70
CA ASP A 10 12.33 17.44 -6.15
C ASP A 10 11.72 17.15 -4.78
N LYS A 11 11.64 18.16 -3.90
CA LYS A 11 10.99 18.06 -2.60
C LYS A 11 9.51 17.69 -2.70
N LYS A 12 8.76 18.31 -3.63
CA LYS A 12 7.36 17.97 -3.86
C LYS A 12 7.18 16.53 -4.34
N ASN A 13 8.02 16.08 -5.27
CA ASN A 13 7.96 14.71 -5.79
C ASN A 13 8.29 13.68 -4.70
N VAL A 14 9.34 13.92 -3.92
CA VAL A 14 9.70 13.08 -2.77
C VAL A 14 8.59 13.07 -1.73
N LEU A 15 7.95 14.22 -1.47
CA LEU A 15 6.83 14.31 -0.53
C LEU A 15 5.63 13.47 -1.01
N VAL A 16 5.26 13.56 -2.29
CA VAL A 16 4.17 12.75 -2.87
C VAL A 16 4.45 11.25 -2.74
N LEU A 17 5.67 10.81 -3.08
CA LEU A 17 6.08 9.41 -2.95
C LEU A 17 6.15 8.96 -1.49
N ALA A 18 6.59 9.84 -0.59
CA ALA A 18 6.58 9.59 0.85
C ALA A 18 5.15 9.44 1.37
N THR A 19 4.21 10.31 0.97
CA THR A 19 2.79 10.17 1.32
C THR A 19 2.24 8.84 0.82
N CYS A 20 2.52 8.44 -0.42
CA CYS A 20 2.11 7.14 -0.94
C CYS A 20 2.67 5.97 -0.12
N GLN A 21 3.94 6.07 0.31
CA GLN A 21 4.57 5.09 1.20
C GLN A 21 3.86 5.02 2.56
N VAL A 22 3.47 6.17 3.15
CA VAL A 22 2.71 6.20 4.40
C VAL A 22 1.37 5.50 4.22
N LEU A 23 0.61 5.86 3.19
CA LEU A 23 -0.71 5.29 2.91
C LEU A 23 -0.63 3.76 2.71
N PHE A 24 0.37 3.31 1.96
CA PHE A 24 0.65 1.89 1.79
C PHE A 24 1.03 1.21 3.12
N GLY A 25 1.94 1.80 3.89
CA GLY A 25 2.40 1.27 5.17
C GLY A 25 1.26 1.14 6.18
N THR A 26 0.32 2.09 6.18
CA THR A 26 -0.89 2.07 7.02
C THR A 26 -1.74 0.85 6.68
N GLY A 27 -1.97 0.61 5.38
CA GLY A 27 -2.69 -0.57 4.93
C GLY A 27 -2.01 -1.89 5.26
N ARG A 28 -0.68 -1.94 5.12
CA ARG A 28 0.11 -3.13 5.44
C ARG A 28 0.09 -3.42 6.95
N SER A 29 0.22 -2.39 7.76
CA SER A 29 0.17 -2.51 9.23
C SER A 29 -1.23 -2.94 9.70
N LEU A 30 -2.29 -2.34 9.13
CA LEU A 30 -3.68 -2.76 9.33
C LEU A 30 -3.87 -4.23 8.99
N LEU A 31 -3.42 -4.66 7.80
CA LEU A 31 -3.58 -6.03 7.35
C LEU A 31 -2.81 -7.03 8.23
N ILE A 32 -1.60 -6.70 8.68
CA ILE A 32 -0.84 -7.55 9.61
C ILE A 32 -1.56 -7.71 10.95
N ALA A 33 -2.21 -6.65 11.44
CA ALA A 33 -2.96 -6.68 12.69
C ALA A 33 -4.29 -7.44 12.56
N THR A 34 -5.03 -7.25 11.46
CA THR A 34 -6.41 -7.77 11.31
C THR A 34 -6.50 -9.10 10.58
N ALA A 35 -5.61 -9.37 9.61
CA ALA A 35 -5.72 -10.56 8.77
C ALA A 35 -5.67 -11.87 9.56
N PRO A 36 -4.79 -12.07 10.56
CA PRO A 36 -4.80 -13.30 11.35
C PRO A 36 -6.10 -13.48 12.14
N LEU A 37 -6.66 -12.40 12.70
CA LEU A 37 -7.92 -12.43 13.47
C LEU A 37 -9.10 -12.81 12.58
N ILE A 38 -9.21 -12.17 11.41
CA ILE A 38 -10.27 -12.43 10.43
C ILE A 38 -10.14 -13.85 9.90
N SER A 39 -8.92 -14.26 9.53
CA SER A 39 -8.63 -15.61 9.04
C SER A 39 -8.98 -16.66 10.09
N TYR A 40 -8.67 -16.41 11.36
CA TYR A 40 -9.04 -17.32 12.45
C TYR A 40 -10.55 -17.42 12.64
N SER A 41 -11.30 -16.32 12.44
CA SER A 41 -12.76 -16.31 12.56
C SER A 41 -13.49 -16.96 11.39
N ILE A 42 -12.92 -16.91 10.18
CA ILE A 42 -13.56 -17.39 8.94
C ILE A 42 -13.05 -18.78 8.53
N ALA A 43 -11.84 -19.19 8.93
CA ALA A 43 -11.25 -20.44 8.49
C ALA A 43 -11.94 -21.67 9.11
N ALA A 44 -12.31 -22.63 8.27
CA ALA A 44 -12.79 -23.95 8.70
C ALA A 44 -11.71 -24.74 9.46
N HIS A 45 -10.43 -24.57 9.08
CA HIS A 45 -9.28 -25.15 9.76
C HIS A 45 -8.38 -24.04 10.32
N LYS A 46 -8.34 -23.91 11.65
CA LYS A 46 -7.56 -22.90 12.37
C LYS A 46 -6.05 -22.93 12.06
N GLY A 47 -5.52 -24.07 11.61
CA GLY A 47 -4.13 -24.19 11.14
C GLY A 47 -3.81 -23.37 9.90
N LEU A 48 -4.82 -22.96 9.11
CA LEU A 48 -4.66 -22.12 7.92
C LEU A 48 -4.76 -20.61 8.23
N ALA A 49 -4.90 -20.22 9.50
CA ALA A 49 -5.07 -18.81 9.85
C ALA A 49 -3.89 -17.90 9.44
N THR A 50 -2.69 -18.46 9.26
CA THR A 50 -1.50 -17.73 8.81
C THR A 50 -1.32 -17.69 7.29
N LEU A 51 -2.07 -18.51 6.55
CA LEU A 51 -1.94 -18.65 5.10
C LEU A 51 -2.16 -17.31 4.36
N PRO A 52 -3.15 -16.46 4.71
CA PRO A 52 -3.33 -15.17 4.04
C PRO A 52 -2.14 -14.23 4.24
N THR A 53 -1.51 -14.25 5.42
CA THR A 53 -0.29 -13.46 5.69
C THR A 53 0.90 -13.98 4.90
N SER A 54 1.07 -15.30 4.80
CA SER A 54 2.10 -15.92 3.95
C SER A 54 1.91 -15.56 2.48
N LEU A 55 0.67 -15.56 1.99
CA LEU A 55 0.35 -15.17 0.61
C LEU A 55 0.69 -13.71 0.30
N VAL A 56 0.60 -12.79 1.27
CA VAL A 56 1.09 -11.41 1.07
C VAL A 56 2.58 -11.42 0.75
N ILE A 57 3.37 -12.20 1.49
CA ILE A 57 4.82 -12.30 1.29
C ILE A 57 5.13 -12.93 -0.08
N VAL A 58 4.44 -14.02 -0.42
CA VAL A 58 4.59 -14.69 -1.73
C VAL A 58 4.21 -13.75 -2.87
N GLY A 59 3.06 -13.07 -2.78
CA GLY A 59 2.63 -12.08 -3.77
C GLY A 59 3.62 -10.93 -3.91
N THR A 60 4.16 -10.44 -2.79
CA THR A 60 5.20 -9.41 -2.80
C THR A 60 6.45 -9.91 -3.54
N ALA A 61 6.93 -11.11 -3.23
CA ALA A 61 8.12 -11.70 -3.84
C ALA A 61 7.92 -11.89 -5.36
N VAL A 62 6.77 -12.46 -5.75
CA VAL A 62 6.42 -12.70 -7.15
C VAL A 62 6.30 -11.39 -7.92
N MET A 63 5.75 -10.33 -7.32
CA MET A 63 5.53 -9.07 -8.02
C MET A 63 6.74 -8.14 -8.02
N THR A 64 7.67 -8.25 -7.05
CA THR A 64 8.80 -7.32 -6.92
C THR A 64 9.67 -7.25 -8.20
N ILE A 65 10.01 -8.42 -8.77
CA ILE A 65 10.80 -8.50 -10.01
C ILE A 65 10.03 -7.95 -11.23
N PRO A 66 8.84 -8.46 -11.59
CA PRO A 66 8.10 -7.97 -12.73
C PRO A 66 7.68 -6.50 -12.58
N ALA A 67 7.38 -6.01 -11.37
CA ALA A 67 7.11 -4.60 -11.13
C ALA A 67 8.30 -3.72 -11.50
N SER A 68 9.53 -4.13 -11.12
CA SER A 68 10.74 -3.38 -11.47
C SER A 68 11.00 -3.36 -12.99
N LEU A 69 10.80 -4.48 -13.67
CA LEU A 69 10.96 -4.59 -15.13
C LEU A 69 9.89 -3.80 -15.88
N LEU A 70 8.64 -3.85 -15.41
CA LEU A 70 7.53 -3.10 -15.96
C LEU A 70 7.77 -1.60 -15.81
N MET A 71 8.15 -1.12 -14.63
CA MET A 71 8.49 0.29 -14.39
C MET A 71 9.65 0.78 -15.27
N ARG A 72 10.59 -0.10 -15.62
CA ARG A 72 11.67 0.22 -16.56
C ARG A 72 11.17 0.38 -18.00
N ARG A 73 10.09 -0.31 -18.40
CA ARG A 73 9.51 -0.24 -19.76
C ARG A 73 8.46 0.85 -19.93
N VAL A 74 7.48 0.93 -19.04
CA VAL A 74 6.33 1.86 -19.15
C VAL A 74 6.53 3.17 -18.37
N GLY A 75 7.64 3.29 -17.64
CA GLY A 75 7.89 4.41 -16.75
C GLY A 75 7.34 4.18 -15.34
N ARG A 76 7.94 4.88 -14.37
CA ARG A 76 7.63 4.73 -12.94
C ARG A 76 6.21 5.14 -12.59
N GLN A 77 5.72 6.23 -13.18
CA GLN A 77 4.42 6.80 -12.83
C GLN A 77 3.29 5.82 -13.17
N ILE A 78 3.29 5.29 -14.40
CA ILE A 78 2.31 4.31 -14.87
C ILE A 78 2.40 3.02 -14.05
N GLY A 79 3.62 2.58 -13.71
CA GLY A 79 3.82 1.42 -12.84
C GLY A 79 3.17 1.58 -11.46
N PHE A 80 3.29 2.75 -10.83
CA PHE A 80 2.64 2.99 -9.53
C PHE A 80 1.12 3.10 -9.63
N ILE A 81 0.58 3.68 -10.71
CA ILE A 81 -0.88 3.72 -10.92
C ILE A 81 -1.43 2.30 -11.09
N MET A 82 -0.78 1.45 -11.89
CA MET A 82 -1.17 0.06 -12.06
C MET A 82 -1.10 -0.71 -10.73
N GLY A 83 -0.02 -0.51 -9.96
CA GLY A 83 0.11 -1.08 -8.62
C GLY A 83 -1.03 -0.65 -7.70
N SER A 84 -1.36 0.63 -7.67
CA SER A 84 -2.44 1.16 -6.84
C SER A 84 -3.82 0.67 -7.27
N MET A 85 -4.07 0.45 -8.58
CA MET A 85 -5.30 -0.20 -9.06
C MET A 85 -5.43 -1.63 -8.51
N ILE A 86 -4.33 -2.40 -8.51
CA ILE A 86 -4.28 -3.71 -7.85
C ILE A 86 -4.58 -3.55 -6.35
N GLY A 87 -4.01 -2.54 -5.69
CA GLY A 87 -4.30 -2.20 -4.29
C GLY A 87 -5.79 -1.94 -4.02
N VAL A 88 -6.47 -1.17 -4.87
CA VAL A 88 -7.91 -0.90 -4.76
C VAL A 88 -8.72 -2.19 -4.92
N THR A 89 -8.43 -2.99 -5.95
CA THR A 89 -9.12 -4.28 -6.15
C THR A 89 -8.90 -5.22 -4.98
N SER A 90 -7.70 -5.24 -4.38
CA SER A 90 -7.41 -6.04 -3.20
C SER A 90 -8.22 -5.60 -1.98
N GLY A 91 -8.33 -4.29 -1.73
CA GLY A 91 -9.10 -3.74 -0.61
C GLY A 91 -10.59 -4.05 -0.72
N LEU A 92 -11.16 -3.88 -1.92
CA LEU A 92 -12.55 -4.23 -2.21
C LEU A 92 -12.79 -5.73 -2.05
N LEU A 93 -11.88 -6.57 -2.56
CA LEU A 93 -12.02 -8.02 -2.47
C LEU A 93 -11.88 -8.52 -1.03
N CYS A 94 -10.99 -7.93 -0.24
CA CYS A 94 -10.88 -8.19 1.20
C CYS A 94 -12.17 -7.77 1.93
N ALA A 95 -12.72 -6.58 1.66
CA ALA A 95 -13.98 -6.15 2.26
C ALA A 95 -15.14 -7.09 1.91
N PHE A 96 -15.25 -7.48 0.63
CA PHE A 96 -16.28 -8.39 0.13
C PHE A 96 -16.14 -9.81 0.70
N SER A 97 -14.92 -10.33 0.80
CA SER A 97 -14.67 -11.66 1.36
C SER A 97 -14.96 -11.73 2.86
N VAL A 98 -14.68 -10.67 3.62
CA VAL A 98 -15.09 -10.58 5.04
C VAL A 98 -16.62 -10.56 5.14
N PHE A 99 -17.30 -9.81 4.27
CA PHE A 99 -18.77 -9.75 4.24
C PHE A 99 -19.40 -11.13 3.99
N HIS A 100 -18.87 -11.89 3.03
CA HIS A 100 -19.35 -13.24 2.71
C HIS A 100 -18.76 -14.36 3.60
N SER A 101 -17.88 -14.02 4.54
CA SER A 101 -17.14 -15.00 5.35
C SER A 101 -16.48 -16.10 4.50
N ASN A 102 -15.82 -15.71 3.40
CA ASN A 102 -15.14 -16.65 2.50
C ASN A 102 -13.61 -16.56 2.66
N PHE A 103 -13.04 -17.58 3.29
CA PHE A 103 -11.61 -17.66 3.59
C PHE A 103 -10.72 -17.63 2.34
N TRP A 104 -11.07 -18.40 1.30
CA TRP A 104 -10.26 -18.49 0.08
C TRP A 104 -10.25 -17.17 -0.70
N LEU A 105 -11.39 -16.49 -0.72
CA LEU A 105 -11.50 -15.19 -1.35
C LEU A 105 -10.71 -14.12 -0.59
N PHE A 106 -10.69 -14.20 0.75
CA PHE A 106 -9.85 -13.36 1.59
C PHE A 106 -8.36 -13.63 1.35
N ALA A 107 -7.94 -14.90 1.31
CA ALA A 107 -6.58 -15.32 1.00
C ALA A 107 -6.11 -14.81 -0.38
N PHE A 108 -6.99 -14.83 -1.38
CA PHE A 108 -6.71 -14.25 -2.68
C PHE A 108 -6.62 -12.72 -2.61
N GLY A 109 -7.52 -12.04 -1.88
CA GLY A 109 -7.44 -10.61 -1.63
C GLY A 109 -6.12 -10.18 -0.99
N THR A 110 -5.64 -10.91 0.03
CA THR A 110 -4.34 -10.62 0.65
C THR A 110 -3.17 -10.93 -0.28
N PHE A 111 -3.28 -11.93 -1.16
CA PHE A 111 -2.31 -12.17 -2.22
C PHE A 111 -2.21 -10.98 -3.18
N LEU A 112 -3.34 -10.43 -3.66
CA LEU A 112 -3.35 -9.20 -4.48
C LEU A 112 -2.75 -8.01 -3.73
N PHE A 113 -3.02 -7.89 -2.43
CA PHE A 113 -2.38 -6.86 -1.60
C PHE A 113 -0.86 -7.05 -1.56
N GLY A 114 -0.38 -8.29 -1.53
CA GLY A 114 1.04 -8.63 -1.70
C GLY A 114 1.61 -8.16 -3.05
N LEU A 115 0.86 -8.35 -4.14
CA LEU A 115 1.29 -7.83 -5.45
C LEU A 115 1.47 -6.30 -5.40
N PHE A 116 0.50 -5.59 -4.84
CA PHE A 116 0.57 -4.14 -4.61
C PHE A 116 1.77 -3.75 -3.72
N ALA A 117 2.05 -4.53 -2.68
CA ALA A 117 3.21 -4.33 -1.81
C ALA A 117 4.55 -4.41 -2.55
N GLY A 118 4.65 -5.27 -3.57
CA GLY A 118 5.81 -5.34 -4.44
C GLY A 118 6.08 -4.01 -5.16
N PHE A 119 5.03 -3.36 -5.67
CA PHE A 119 5.15 -2.02 -6.27
C PHE A 119 5.53 -0.96 -5.24
N ALA A 120 4.89 -0.98 -4.07
CA ALA A 120 5.12 0.03 -3.05
C ALA A 120 6.55 0.01 -2.50
N GLN A 121 7.20 -1.16 -2.44
CA GLN A 121 8.60 -1.27 -2.03
C GLN A 121 9.57 -0.49 -2.94
N LEU A 122 9.15 -0.18 -4.18
CA LEU A 122 9.92 0.61 -5.14
C LEU A 122 9.82 2.13 -4.89
N TYR A 123 8.89 2.61 -4.03
CA TYR A 123 8.76 4.04 -3.72
C TYR A 123 10.05 4.65 -3.16
N ARG A 124 10.75 3.92 -2.27
CA ARG A 124 12.01 4.39 -1.68
C ARG A 124 13.11 4.58 -2.73
N PHE A 125 13.12 3.74 -3.77
CA PHE A 125 14.10 3.81 -4.86
C PHE A 125 13.70 4.87 -5.89
N ALA A 126 12.41 4.99 -6.17
CA ALA A 126 11.89 6.05 -7.03
C ALA A 126 12.14 7.45 -6.43
N ALA A 127 11.93 7.62 -5.13
CA ALA A 127 12.21 8.88 -4.44
C ALA A 127 13.71 9.22 -4.45
N ALA A 128 14.57 8.20 -4.31
CA ALA A 128 16.02 8.37 -4.38
C ALA A 128 16.48 8.83 -5.77
N ASP A 129 15.81 8.39 -6.83
CA ASP A 129 16.21 8.72 -8.20
C ASP A 129 15.65 10.06 -8.71
N VAL A 130 14.59 10.57 -8.09
CA VAL A 130 14.06 11.92 -8.39
C VAL A 130 14.76 13.00 -7.56
N ALA A 131 15.43 12.62 -6.45
CA ALA A 131 16.20 13.55 -5.63
C ALA A 131 17.60 13.81 -6.23
N SER A 132 18.09 15.04 -6.09
CA SER A 132 19.49 15.37 -6.39
C SER A 132 20.47 14.57 -5.52
N GLU A 133 21.73 14.38 -5.96
CA GLU A 133 22.72 13.57 -5.23
C GLU A 133 22.87 14.00 -3.75
N ASP A 134 22.91 15.31 -3.50
CA ASP A 134 23.00 15.87 -2.14
C ASP A 134 21.74 15.61 -1.28
N PHE A 135 20.58 15.41 -1.90
CA PHE A 135 19.29 15.23 -1.23
C PHE A 135 18.82 13.77 -1.20
N LYS A 136 19.49 12.86 -1.92
CA LYS A 136 19.11 11.45 -2.07
C LYS A 136 19.00 10.72 -0.72
N SER A 137 20.00 10.86 0.14
CA SER A 137 20.00 10.25 1.48
C SER A 137 18.87 10.79 2.37
N LYS A 138 18.59 12.10 2.28
CA LYS A 138 17.46 12.72 3.01
C LYS A 138 16.11 12.25 2.47
N ALA A 139 15.97 12.13 1.15
CA ALA A 139 14.74 11.66 0.53
C ALA A 139 14.40 10.22 0.95
N ILE A 140 15.37 9.31 0.93
CA ILE A 140 15.18 7.93 1.40
C ILE A 140 14.79 7.92 2.88
N SER A 141 15.51 8.67 3.72
CA SER A 141 15.22 8.77 5.15
C SER A 141 13.80 9.28 5.42
N LEU A 142 13.33 10.28 4.66
CA LEU A 142 12.00 10.88 4.82
C LEU A 142 10.89 9.90 4.42
N VAL A 143 11.09 9.13 3.34
CA VAL A 143 10.17 8.06 2.92
C VAL A 143 10.10 6.95 3.97
N LEU A 144 11.25 6.54 4.51
CA LEU A 144 11.32 5.51 5.57
C LEU A 144 10.71 6.01 6.89
N ALA A 145 10.93 7.27 7.26
CA ALA A 145 10.32 7.91 8.43
C ALA A 145 8.79 7.93 8.32
N GLY A 146 8.25 8.17 7.12
CA GLY A 146 6.82 8.03 6.84
C GLY A 146 6.28 6.62 7.13
N GLY A 147 7.08 5.59 6.89
CA GLY A 147 6.76 4.21 7.27
C GLY A 147 6.58 4.02 8.78
N VAL A 148 7.30 4.77 9.62
CA VAL A 148 7.10 4.73 11.08
C VAL A 148 5.74 5.29 11.45
N VAL A 149 5.37 6.45 10.90
CA VAL A 149 4.05 7.07 11.11
C VAL A 149 2.93 6.11 10.69
N SER A 150 3.15 5.40 9.59
CA SER A 150 2.22 4.41 9.07
C SER A 150 1.94 3.24 10.03
N GLY A 151 2.94 2.87 10.84
CA GLY A 151 2.83 1.81 11.85
C GLY A 151 1.91 2.17 13.02
N PHE A 152 1.75 3.47 13.32
CA PHE A 152 0.77 3.95 14.29
C PHE A 152 -0.60 4.16 13.66
N LEU A 153 -0.64 4.71 12.44
CA LEU A 153 -1.89 4.94 11.71
C LEU A 153 -2.61 3.63 11.35
N GLY A 154 -1.89 2.55 11.05
CA GLY A 154 -2.48 1.27 10.65
C GLY A 154 -3.43 0.68 11.69
N PRO A 155 -2.97 0.40 12.93
CA PRO A 155 -3.81 -0.16 13.99
C PRO A 155 -4.92 0.80 14.42
N GLU A 156 -4.67 2.10 14.45
CA GLU A 156 -5.71 3.09 14.77
C GLU A 156 -6.80 3.12 13.69
N SER A 157 -6.43 3.06 12.41
CA SER A 157 -7.39 2.93 11.30
C SER A 157 -8.15 1.61 11.36
N ALA A 158 -7.49 0.53 11.80
CA ALA A 158 -8.13 -0.77 11.98
C ALA A 158 -9.21 -0.74 13.08
N LYS A 159 -8.88 -0.15 14.24
CA LYS A 159 -9.83 0.04 15.35
C LYS A 159 -11.00 0.93 14.95
N PHE A 160 -10.70 2.06 14.30
CA PHE A 160 -11.73 2.99 13.82
C PHE A 160 -12.63 2.32 12.77
N GLY A 161 -12.03 1.61 11.80
CA GLY A 161 -12.78 0.85 10.81
C GLY A 161 -13.59 -0.31 11.39
N GLN A 162 -13.14 -0.90 12.50
CA GLN A 162 -13.90 -1.91 13.23
C GLN A 162 -15.11 -1.31 13.95
N SER A 163 -15.00 -0.10 14.50
CA SER A 163 -16.12 0.57 15.18
C SER A 163 -17.15 1.19 14.23
N LEU A 164 -16.75 1.52 12.99
CA LEU A 164 -17.63 2.12 11.98
C LEU A 164 -18.79 1.22 11.54
N ILE A 165 -18.55 -0.09 11.44
CA ILE A 165 -19.57 -1.07 11.00
C ILE A 165 -19.70 -2.12 12.09
N THR A 166 -20.57 -1.85 13.06
CA THR A 166 -20.76 -2.71 14.25
C THR A 166 -21.32 -4.09 13.90
N SER A 167 -21.99 -4.23 12.75
CA SER A 167 -22.60 -5.49 12.31
C SER A 167 -21.60 -6.52 11.78
N ILE A 168 -20.47 -6.10 11.19
CA ILE A 168 -19.43 -7.01 10.67
C ILE A 168 -18.06 -6.39 10.95
N PRO A 169 -17.34 -6.87 11.99
CA PRO A 169 -16.06 -6.29 12.38
C PRO A 169 -15.06 -6.36 11.22
N PHE A 170 -14.25 -5.31 11.09
CA PHE A 170 -13.17 -5.14 10.10
C PHE A 170 -13.56 -4.84 8.65
N VAL A 171 -14.82 -4.98 8.22
CA VAL A 171 -15.22 -4.55 6.86
C VAL A 171 -14.91 -3.07 6.65
N GLY A 172 -15.23 -2.22 7.63
CA GLY A 172 -14.92 -0.79 7.59
C GLY A 172 -13.41 -0.50 7.52
N ALA A 173 -12.57 -1.36 8.10
CA ALA A 173 -11.11 -1.22 8.04
C ALA A 173 -10.57 -1.42 6.61
N TYR A 174 -11.09 -2.41 5.87
CA TYR A 174 -10.73 -2.62 4.47
C TYR A 174 -11.34 -1.59 3.51
N LEU A 175 -12.52 -1.04 3.85
CA LEU A 175 -13.08 0.10 3.11
C LEU A 175 -12.24 1.37 3.30
N ILE A 176 -11.78 1.66 4.53
CA ILE A 176 -10.84 2.76 4.79
C ILE A 176 -9.55 2.55 4.00
N LEU A 177 -9.00 1.32 4.01
CA LEU A 177 -7.83 0.97 3.19
C LEU A 177 -8.08 1.25 1.70
N THR A 178 -9.24 0.87 1.17
CA THR A 178 -9.62 1.11 -0.22
C THR A 178 -9.73 2.61 -0.51
N GLY A 179 -10.35 3.39 0.37
CA GLY A 179 -10.45 4.83 0.23
C GLY A 179 -9.07 5.50 0.24
N VAL A 180 -8.18 5.02 1.12
CA VAL A 180 -6.79 5.48 1.22
C VAL A 180 -5.99 5.18 -0.06
N THR A 181 -6.14 3.99 -0.65
CA THR A 181 -5.47 3.64 -1.91
C THR A 181 -6.06 4.38 -3.10
N VAL A 182 -7.38 4.61 -3.15
CA VAL A 182 -8.00 5.49 -4.16
C VAL A 182 -7.47 6.93 -4.03
N PHE A 183 -7.37 7.45 -2.82
CA PHE A 183 -6.78 8.77 -2.59
C PHE A 183 -5.32 8.84 -3.06
N ALA A 184 -4.54 7.78 -2.83
CA ALA A 184 -3.18 7.68 -3.36
C ALA A 184 -3.15 7.73 -4.90
N ILE A 185 -4.11 7.08 -5.59
CA ILE A 185 -4.24 7.17 -7.06
C ILE A 185 -4.50 8.61 -7.47
N PHE A 186 -5.40 9.33 -6.80
CA PHE A 186 -5.68 10.74 -7.10
C PHE A 186 -4.43 11.62 -6.96
N VAL A 187 -3.64 11.42 -5.90
CA VAL A 187 -2.39 12.16 -5.67
C VAL A 187 -1.36 11.81 -6.75
N LEU A 188 -1.21 10.54 -7.12
CA LEU A 188 -0.32 10.08 -8.19
C LEU A 188 -0.76 10.61 -9.56
N PHE A 189 -2.06 10.72 -9.80
CA PHE A 189 -2.62 11.27 -11.03
C PHE A 189 -2.36 12.77 -11.12
N PHE A 190 -2.51 13.51 -10.03
CA PHE A 190 -2.15 14.93 -9.99
C PHE A 190 -0.66 15.16 -10.25
N TRP A 191 0.20 14.23 -9.79
CA TRP A 191 1.63 14.24 -10.08
C TRP A 191 1.95 14.04 -11.57
N ILE A 192 1.18 13.22 -12.30
CA ILE A 192 1.37 13.01 -13.74
C ILE A 192 1.12 14.28 -14.57
N PHE A 193 0.14 15.10 -14.16
CA PHE A 193 -0.21 16.34 -14.84
C PHE A 193 0.77 17.49 -14.60
N GLN A 194 1.66 17.36 -13.60
CA GLN A 194 2.65 18.39 -13.25
C GLN A 194 4.04 18.15 -13.85
N CYS A 195 4.24 17.05 -14.60
CA CYS A 195 5.49 16.73 -15.29
C CYS A 195 5.56 17.38 -16.66
#